data_AF-A0A8I6GJ73-F1
#
_entry.id   AF-A0A8I6GJ73-F1
#
_cell.length_a   1.000
_cell.length_b   1.000
_cell.length_c   1.000
_cell.angle_alpha   90.00
_cell.angle_beta   90.00
_cell.angle_gamma   90.00
#
_symmetry.space_group_name_H-M   'P 1'
#
loop_
_entity.id
_entity.type
_entity.pdbx_description
1 polymer ?
#
loop_
_entity_poly.entity_id
_entity_poly.type
_entity_poly.pdbx_seq_one_letter_code
_entity_poly.pdbx_strand_id
1 'polypeptide(L)'
;MGKGDPKKPRGKMSSYAFFVQTCREEHKKKHPDASVNFSEFSKKCSERWKTMSAKEKGKFEDMAKADKARYEREMKTYIPPKGETKKKFKDPNAPKRPPSAFFLFCSEYRPKIKGEHPGLSIGDVVKKLGEMWNNTAADDKQPYEKKAAKLKEKYEKDIAAYRAKGMQRKRGWSRLRRARKRRKRKTTRRMKRMRKRRKKMKMKMKKKMMMMNKLVLAQFFFLSIKHLTPLYTTHSF
;
A
#
# COMPACT_ATOMS: atom_id res chain seq x y z
N MET A 1 -17.44 14.87 10.63
CA MET A 1 -16.99 13.81 9.70
C MET A 1 -17.59 14.12 8.35
N GLY A 2 -16.80 14.20 7.27
CA GLY A 2 -17.36 14.49 5.94
C GLY A 2 -18.47 13.48 5.62
N LYS A 3 -19.67 13.96 5.30
CA LYS A 3 -20.77 13.13 4.80
C LYS A 3 -20.36 12.58 3.43
N GLY A 4 -19.50 11.56 3.42
CA GLY A 4 -19.19 10.85 2.18
C GLY A 4 -20.44 10.19 1.65
N ASP A 5 -20.48 9.95 0.33
CA ASP A 5 -21.56 9.23 -0.36
C ASP A 5 -22.19 8.13 0.52
N PRO A 6 -23.48 8.22 0.88
CA PRO A 6 -24.16 7.19 1.68
C PRO A 6 -24.10 5.79 1.04
N LYS A 7 -23.94 5.74 -0.29
CA LYS A 7 -23.81 4.51 -1.07
C LYS A 7 -22.41 3.89 -1.02
N LYS A 8 -21.42 4.58 -0.47
CA LYS A 8 -20.03 4.11 -0.43
C LYS A 8 -19.88 2.98 0.59
N PRO A 9 -19.38 1.80 0.16
CA PRO A 9 -19.09 0.71 1.06
C PRO A 9 -18.16 1.13 2.20
N ARG A 10 -18.50 0.72 3.43
CA ARG A 10 -17.67 0.97 4.61
C ARG A 10 -16.29 0.33 4.41
N GLY A 11 -15.24 1.09 4.71
CA GLY A 11 -13.86 0.62 4.53
C GLY A 11 -13.54 -0.67 5.30
N LYS A 12 -12.50 -1.38 4.84
CA LYS A 12 -12.03 -2.62 5.46
C LYS A 12 -11.64 -2.41 6.91
N MET A 13 -12.14 -3.28 7.77
CA MET A 13 -11.76 -3.34 9.16
C MET A 13 -10.55 -4.25 9.37
N SER A 14 -9.58 -3.73 10.11
CA SER A 14 -8.43 -4.49 10.59
C SER A 14 -8.83 -5.41 11.74
N SER A 15 -8.02 -6.43 12.04
CA SER A 15 -8.23 -7.32 13.20
C SER A 15 -8.30 -6.53 14.51
N TYR A 16 -7.43 -5.53 14.67
CA TYR A 16 -7.47 -4.62 15.80
C TYR A 16 -8.76 -3.77 15.84
N ALA A 17 -9.33 -3.40 14.69
CA ALA A 17 -10.57 -2.62 14.65
C ALA A 17 -11.78 -3.43 15.14
N PHE A 18 -11.83 -4.72 14.82
CA PHE A 18 -12.83 -5.64 15.38
C PHE A 18 -12.64 -5.81 16.89
N PHE A 19 -11.40 -5.98 17.34
CA PHE A 19 -11.10 -6.07 18.77
C PHE A 19 -11.56 -4.82 19.54
N VAL A 20 -11.25 -3.63 19.02
CA VAL A 20 -11.71 -2.37 19.62
C VAL A 20 -13.24 -2.28 19.64
N GLN A 21 -13.94 -2.79 18.63
CA GLN A 21 -15.42 -2.86 18.65
C GLN A 21 -15.92 -3.78 19.76
N THR A 22 -15.38 -4.99 19.89
CA THR A 22 -15.76 -5.90 20.99
C THR A 22 -15.49 -5.28 22.36
N CYS A 23 -14.36 -4.57 22.55
CA CYS A 23 -14.09 -3.86 23.79
C CYS A 23 -15.09 -2.72 24.06
N ARG A 24 -15.57 -2.02 23.01
CA ARG A 24 -16.61 -0.99 23.17
C ARG A 24 -17.95 -1.59 23.55
N GLU A 25 -18.34 -2.70 22.92
CA GLU A 25 -19.59 -3.41 23.21
C GLU A 25 -19.60 -3.97 24.63
N GLU A 26 -18.52 -4.62 25.07
CA GLU A 26 -18.35 -5.08 26.45
C GLU A 26 -18.49 -3.94 27.45
N HIS A 27 -17.89 -2.77 27.15
CA HIS A 27 -17.96 -1.60 28.03
C HIS A 27 -19.37 -1.00 28.09
N LYS A 28 -20.07 -0.90 26.94
CA LYS A 28 -21.46 -0.42 26.90
C LYS A 28 -22.44 -1.34 27.61
N LYS A 29 -22.22 -2.66 27.55
CA LYS A 29 -23.07 -3.63 28.27
C LYS A 29 -22.94 -3.49 29.79
N LYS A 30 -21.73 -3.21 30.29
CA LYS A 30 -21.46 -3.07 31.74
C LYS A 30 -21.77 -1.68 32.27
N HIS A 31 -21.68 -0.66 31.43
CA HIS A 31 -21.99 0.71 31.77
C HIS A 31 -22.79 1.36 30.64
N PRO A 32 -24.13 1.14 30.60
CA PRO A 32 -24.98 1.72 29.57
C PRO A 32 -24.98 3.26 29.59
N ASP A 33 -24.94 3.88 30.79
CA ASP A 33 -25.01 5.33 30.96
C ASP A 33 -23.65 6.03 31.10
N ALA A 34 -22.55 5.29 31.25
CA ALA A 34 -21.24 5.90 31.44
C ALA A 34 -20.63 6.36 30.11
N SER A 35 -20.36 7.66 30.03
CA SER A 35 -19.56 8.25 28.96
C SER A 35 -18.17 7.64 28.93
N VAL A 36 -17.87 6.84 27.90
CA VAL A 36 -16.56 6.22 27.70
C VAL A 36 -15.50 7.29 27.41
N ASN A 37 -14.57 7.53 28.34
CA ASN A 37 -13.42 8.39 28.08
C ASN A 37 -12.55 7.77 26.97
N PHE A 38 -12.59 8.36 25.77
CA PHE A 38 -11.89 7.86 24.58
C PHE A 38 -10.38 7.67 24.81
N SER A 39 -9.76 8.53 25.63
CA SER A 39 -8.32 8.49 25.94
C SER A 39 -7.93 7.22 26.71
N GLU A 40 -8.63 6.94 27.80
CA GLU A 40 -8.39 5.74 28.63
C GLU A 40 -8.79 4.46 27.90
N PHE A 41 -9.95 4.48 27.23
CA PHE A 41 -10.42 3.36 26.46
C PHE A 41 -9.42 2.95 25.37
N SER A 42 -8.80 3.93 24.70
CA SER A 42 -7.77 3.71 23.70
C SER A 42 -6.53 3.02 24.29
N LYS A 43 -6.04 3.51 25.45
CA LYS A 43 -4.90 2.91 26.16
C LYS A 43 -5.20 1.46 26.59
N LYS A 44 -6.35 1.23 27.23
CA LYS A 44 -6.82 -0.09 27.70
C LYS A 44 -6.96 -1.10 26.56
N CYS A 45 -7.48 -0.67 25.40
CA CYS A 45 -7.56 -1.53 24.21
C CYS A 45 -6.17 -1.90 23.69
N SER A 46 -5.25 -0.94 23.62
CA SER A 46 -3.88 -1.20 23.15
C SER A 46 -3.14 -2.19 24.06
N GLU A 47 -3.26 -2.03 25.38
CA GLU A 47 -2.66 -2.94 26.36
C GLU A 47 -3.24 -4.35 26.27
N ARG A 48 -4.58 -4.47 26.28
CA ARG A 48 -5.25 -5.77 26.15
C ARG A 48 -4.91 -6.45 24.83
N TRP A 49 -4.82 -5.71 23.73
CA TRP A 49 -4.39 -6.28 22.45
C TRP A 49 -2.94 -6.80 22.48
N LYS A 50 -2.03 -6.15 23.19
CA LYS A 50 -0.65 -6.63 23.34
C LYS A 50 -0.59 -7.92 24.15
N THR A 51 -1.36 -8.03 25.23
CA THR A 51 -1.39 -9.19 26.12
C THR A 51 -2.22 -10.37 25.59
N MET A 52 -3.15 -10.15 24.66
CA MET A 52 -3.98 -11.22 24.07
C MET A 52 -3.14 -12.28 23.35
N SER A 53 -3.55 -13.55 23.52
CA SER A 53 -2.88 -14.71 22.94
C SER A 53 -3.02 -14.76 21.41
N ALA A 54 -2.13 -15.49 20.74
CA ALA A 54 -2.20 -15.68 19.29
C ALA A 54 -3.52 -16.36 18.84
N LYS A 55 -4.09 -17.22 19.69
CA LYS A 55 -5.36 -17.91 19.43
C LYS A 55 -6.54 -16.93 19.41
N GLU A 56 -6.59 -15.99 20.35
CA GLU A 56 -7.62 -14.95 20.39
C GLU A 56 -7.46 -13.96 19.24
N LYS A 57 -6.22 -13.53 18.97
CA LYS A 57 -5.91 -12.69 17.81
C LYS A 57 -6.30 -13.34 16.50
N GLY A 58 -6.13 -14.66 16.37
CA GLY A 58 -6.56 -15.45 15.21
C GLY A 58 -8.05 -15.26 14.89
N LYS A 59 -8.94 -15.25 15.90
CA LYS A 59 -10.38 -15.00 15.69
C LYS A 59 -10.63 -13.64 15.02
N PHE A 60 -9.94 -12.59 15.48
CA PHE A 60 -10.07 -11.24 14.91
C PHE A 60 -9.41 -11.11 13.53
N GLU A 61 -8.34 -11.86 13.27
CA GLU A 61 -7.72 -11.93 11.94
C GLU A 61 -8.65 -12.57 10.92
N ASP A 62 -9.40 -13.60 11.30
CA ASP A 62 -10.37 -14.25 10.42
C ASP A 62 -11.58 -13.35 10.16
N MET A 63 -12.07 -12.61 11.16
CA MET A 63 -13.06 -11.54 10.96
C MET A 63 -12.56 -10.47 9.99
N ALA A 64 -11.30 -10.04 10.12
CA ALA A 64 -10.69 -9.06 9.21
C ALA A 64 -10.56 -9.59 7.77
N LYS A 65 -10.30 -10.89 7.59
CA LYS A 65 -10.28 -11.53 6.26
C LYS A 65 -11.69 -11.57 5.64
N ALA A 66 -12.70 -11.93 6.42
CA ALA A 66 -14.09 -11.95 5.98
C ALA A 66 -14.59 -10.54 5.60
N ASP A 67 -14.26 -9.54 6.42
CA ASP A 67 -14.57 -8.13 6.17
C ASP A 67 -13.88 -7.58 4.92
N LYS A 68 -12.62 -7.97 4.70
CA LYS A 68 -11.90 -7.68 3.47
C LYS A 68 -12.65 -8.22 2.25
N ALA A 69 -13.19 -9.43 2.32
CA ALA A 69 -13.98 -10.02 1.24
C ALA A 69 -15.35 -9.33 1.08
N ARG A 70 -16.02 -8.91 2.17
CA ARG A 70 -17.22 -8.06 2.11
C ARG A 70 -16.93 -6.77 1.34
N TYR A 71 -15.90 -6.04 1.74
CA TYR A 71 -15.52 -4.78 1.10
C TYR A 71 -15.17 -4.95 -0.38
N GLU A 72 -14.45 -6.02 -0.75
CA GLU A 72 -14.12 -6.30 -2.15
C GLU A 72 -15.36 -6.59 -3.00
N ARG A 73 -16.37 -7.28 -2.44
CA ARG A 73 -17.67 -7.50 -3.11
C ARG A 73 -18.46 -6.21 -3.26
N GLU A 74 -18.63 -5.45 -2.18
CA GLU A 74 -19.38 -4.19 -2.19
C GLU A 74 -18.72 -3.15 -3.11
N MET A 75 -17.39 -3.07 -3.12
CA MET A 75 -16.64 -2.18 -4.03
C MET A 75 -16.78 -2.55 -5.51
N LYS A 76 -17.05 -3.82 -5.84
CA LYS A 76 -17.30 -4.23 -7.23
C LYS A 76 -18.63 -3.68 -7.74
N THR A 77 -19.63 -3.63 -6.88
CA THR A 77 -20.97 -3.10 -7.18
C THR A 77 -21.05 -1.58 -7.03
N TYR A 78 -20.12 -0.98 -6.29
CA TYR A 78 -20.11 0.47 -6.07
C TYR A 78 -19.68 1.24 -7.31
N ILE A 79 -20.64 1.92 -7.94
CA ILE A 79 -20.39 2.96 -8.94
C ILE A 79 -20.20 4.28 -8.18
N PRO A 80 -19.00 4.87 -8.13
CA PRO A 80 -18.84 6.18 -7.54
C PRO A 80 -19.67 7.19 -8.34
N PRO A 81 -20.42 8.09 -7.69
CA PRO A 81 -21.13 9.15 -8.40
C PRO A 81 -20.14 9.98 -9.23
N LYS A 82 -20.54 10.35 -10.44
CA LYS A 82 -19.72 10.95 -11.49
C LYS A 82 -19.03 12.29 -11.09
N GLY A 83 -19.30 12.83 -9.90
CA GLY A 83 -18.72 14.05 -9.35
C GLY A 83 -17.59 13.85 -8.30
N GLU A 84 -17.55 12.72 -7.59
CA GLU A 84 -16.54 12.48 -6.54
C GLU A 84 -15.26 11.81 -7.07
N THR A 85 -15.14 11.63 -8.39
CA THR A 85 -13.89 11.11 -8.97
C THR A 85 -12.79 12.10 -8.64
N LYS A 86 -12.01 11.77 -7.60
CA LYS A 86 -10.78 12.44 -7.20
C LYS A 86 -10.13 12.93 -8.46
N LYS A 87 -10.12 14.26 -8.67
CA LYS A 87 -9.56 14.93 -9.84
C LYS A 87 -8.36 14.10 -10.24
N LYS A 88 -8.45 13.34 -11.35
CA LYS A 88 -7.35 12.46 -11.76
C LYS A 88 -6.15 13.39 -11.74
N PHE A 89 -5.22 13.17 -10.83
CA PHE A 89 -4.04 13.99 -10.71
C PHE A 89 -3.33 13.78 -12.04
N LYS A 90 -3.63 14.65 -13.00
CA LYS A 90 -2.99 14.65 -14.29
C LYS A 90 -1.55 14.89 -13.94
N ASP A 91 -0.67 13.97 -14.32
CA ASP A 91 0.75 14.08 -14.03
C ASP A 91 1.18 15.53 -14.34
N PRO A 92 1.79 16.27 -13.40
CA PRO A 92 2.17 17.67 -13.60
C PRO A 92 3.06 17.88 -14.82
N ASN A 93 3.76 16.81 -15.22
CA ASN A 93 4.65 16.77 -16.37
C ASN A 93 3.96 16.42 -17.70
N ALA A 94 2.66 16.10 -17.69
CA ALA A 94 1.93 15.78 -18.92
C ALA A 94 1.62 17.08 -19.67
N PRO A 95 1.86 17.13 -21.01
CA PRO A 95 1.47 18.27 -21.83
C PRO A 95 -0.01 18.60 -21.62
N LYS A 96 -0.32 19.89 -21.43
CA LYS A 96 -1.69 20.38 -21.28
C LYS A 96 -2.32 20.52 -22.67
N ARG A 97 -3.59 20.13 -22.80
CA ARG A 97 -4.32 20.24 -24.08
C ARG A 97 -4.31 21.71 -24.55
N PRO A 98 -4.04 21.97 -25.82
CA PRO A 98 -4.04 23.31 -26.36
C PRO A 98 -5.47 23.85 -26.39
N PRO A 99 -5.63 25.19 -26.29
CA PRO A 99 -6.92 25.82 -26.49
C PRO A 99 -7.40 25.59 -27.94
N SER A 100 -8.70 25.32 -28.10
CA SER A 100 -9.36 25.31 -29.41
C SER A 100 -9.46 26.73 -29.98
N ALA A 101 -9.80 26.88 -31.27
CA ALA A 101 -9.97 28.17 -31.94
C ALA A 101 -10.92 29.10 -31.17
N PHE A 102 -12.05 28.55 -30.71
CA PHE A 102 -13.00 29.27 -29.85
C PHE A 102 -12.36 29.79 -28.55
N PHE A 103 -11.52 29.01 -27.87
CA PHE A 103 -10.88 29.46 -26.63
C PHE A 103 -9.83 30.55 -26.87
N LEU A 104 -9.16 30.55 -28.03
CA LEU A 104 -8.25 31.63 -28.43
C LEU A 104 -9.03 32.91 -28.68
N PHE A 105 -10.12 32.83 -29.43
CA PHE A 105 -11.06 33.94 -29.61
C PHE A 105 -11.58 34.44 -28.26
N CYS A 106 -11.97 33.52 -27.38
CA CYS A 106 -12.43 33.90 -26.05
C CYS A 106 -11.38 34.64 -25.24
N SER A 107 -10.10 34.32 -25.39
CA SER A 107 -9.03 34.98 -24.64
C SER A 107 -8.85 36.46 -25.03
N GLU A 108 -9.09 36.80 -26.30
CA GLU A 108 -8.93 38.16 -26.83
C GLU A 108 -10.19 39.02 -26.62
N TYR A 109 -11.38 38.44 -26.75
CA TYR A 109 -12.64 39.18 -26.64
C TYR A 109 -13.23 39.23 -25.22
N ARG A 110 -12.86 38.29 -24.34
CA ARG A 110 -13.29 38.31 -22.93
C ARG A 110 -12.95 39.63 -22.20
N PRO A 111 -11.75 40.24 -22.32
CA PRO A 111 -11.49 41.53 -21.70
C PRO A 111 -12.33 42.67 -22.30
N LYS A 112 -12.67 42.61 -23.60
CA LYS A 112 -13.53 43.61 -24.26
C LYS A 112 -14.94 43.60 -23.67
N ILE A 113 -15.57 42.41 -23.61
CA ILE A 113 -16.92 42.24 -23.04
C ILE A 113 -16.93 42.57 -21.55
N LYS A 114 -15.86 42.23 -20.80
CA LYS A 114 -15.75 42.58 -19.38
C LYS A 114 -15.59 44.09 -19.18
N GLY A 115 -14.96 44.80 -20.11
CA GLY A 115 -14.88 46.27 -20.08
C GLY A 115 -16.23 46.92 -20.35
N GLU A 116 -16.98 46.43 -21.34
CA GLU A 116 -18.35 46.88 -21.63
C GLU A 116 -19.34 46.54 -20.50
N HIS A 117 -19.17 45.38 -19.87
CA HIS A 117 -20.09 44.85 -18.87
C HIS A 117 -19.35 44.24 -17.66
N PRO A 118 -18.76 45.07 -16.78
CA PRO A 118 -17.95 44.59 -15.66
C PRO A 118 -18.75 43.82 -14.59
N GLY A 119 -20.08 43.95 -14.57
CA GLY A 119 -20.98 43.29 -13.60
C GLY A 119 -21.61 41.96 -14.05
N LEU A 120 -21.44 41.55 -15.31
CA LEU A 120 -22.04 40.30 -15.80
C LEU A 120 -21.34 39.06 -15.22
N SER A 121 -22.14 38.03 -14.96
CA SER A 121 -21.62 36.72 -14.55
C SER A 121 -20.69 36.15 -15.64
N ILE A 122 -19.65 35.43 -15.22
CA ILE A 122 -18.72 34.74 -16.13
C ILE A 122 -19.49 33.84 -17.12
N GLY A 123 -20.62 33.27 -16.70
CA GLY A 123 -21.49 32.46 -17.56
C GLY A 123 -22.10 33.25 -18.71
N ASP A 124 -22.61 34.45 -18.44
CA ASP A 124 -23.27 35.27 -19.46
C ASP A 124 -22.26 35.90 -20.43
N VAL A 125 -21.06 36.24 -19.95
CA VAL A 125 -19.94 36.64 -20.81
C VAL A 125 -19.59 35.53 -21.81
N VAL A 126 -19.57 34.26 -21.38
CA VAL A 126 -19.29 33.12 -22.26
C VAL A 126 -20.42 32.89 -23.27
N LYS A 127 -21.69 33.12 -22.90
CA LYS A 127 -22.82 33.04 -23.85
C LYS A 127 -22.72 34.10 -24.95
N LYS A 128 -22.55 35.38 -24.57
CA LYS A 128 -22.39 36.50 -25.52
C LYS A 128 -21.24 36.25 -26.48
N LEU A 129 -20.14 35.70 -25.97
CA LEU A 129 -18.95 35.36 -26.73
C LEU A 129 -19.15 34.17 -27.68
N GLY A 130 -20.00 33.20 -27.30
CA GLY A 130 -20.44 32.12 -28.18
C GLY A 130 -21.31 32.61 -29.33
N GLU A 131 -22.24 33.52 -29.06
CA GLU A 131 -23.07 34.18 -30.08
C GLU A 131 -22.21 35.02 -31.03
N MET A 132 -21.31 35.85 -30.51
CA MET A 132 -20.34 36.60 -31.31
C MET A 132 -19.50 35.68 -32.19
N TRP A 133 -18.99 34.57 -31.63
CA TRP A 133 -18.25 33.59 -32.42
C TRP A 133 -19.10 33.01 -33.54
N ASN A 134 -20.34 32.60 -33.28
CA ASN A 134 -21.20 32.05 -34.33
C ASN A 134 -21.48 33.09 -35.44
N ASN A 135 -21.69 34.35 -35.07
CA ASN A 135 -21.98 35.46 -35.99
C ASN A 135 -20.73 36.00 -36.72
N THR A 136 -19.52 35.74 -36.21
CA THR A 136 -18.26 36.18 -36.83
C THR A 136 -18.03 35.42 -38.14
N ALA A 137 -17.57 36.12 -39.18
CA ALA A 137 -17.32 35.56 -40.51
C ALA A 137 -16.27 34.42 -40.47
N ALA A 138 -16.36 33.48 -41.41
CA ALA A 138 -15.40 32.38 -41.52
C ALA A 138 -13.96 32.88 -41.74
N ASP A 139 -13.80 34.02 -42.43
CA ASP A 139 -12.51 34.64 -42.68
C ASP A 139 -11.84 35.16 -41.40
N ASP A 140 -12.60 35.77 -40.49
CA ASP A 140 -12.09 36.22 -39.19
C ASP A 140 -11.80 35.04 -38.25
N LYS A 141 -12.52 33.92 -38.41
CA LYS A 141 -12.26 32.67 -37.68
C LYS A 141 -10.98 31.98 -38.16
N GLN A 142 -10.65 32.11 -39.43
CA GLN A 142 -9.56 31.38 -40.08
C GLN A 142 -8.18 31.60 -39.40
N PRO A 143 -7.78 32.82 -38.99
CA PRO A 143 -6.58 33.03 -38.18
C PRO A 143 -6.58 32.26 -36.86
N TYR A 144 -7.71 32.19 -36.15
CA TYR A 144 -7.83 31.46 -34.88
C TYR A 144 -7.78 29.95 -35.09
N GLU A 145 -8.40 29.44 -36.14
CA GLU A 145 -8.34 28.04 -36.52
C GLU A 145 -6.92 27.62 -36.93
N LYS A 146 -6.22 28.44 -37.73
CA LYS A 146 -4.81 28.23 -38.08
C LYS A 146 -3.90 28.24 -36.84
N LYS A 147 -4.10 29.19 -35.92
CA LYS A 147 -3.37 29.24 -34.63
C LYS A 147 -3.66 27.98 -33.79
N ALA A 148 -4.92 27.57 -33.68
CA ALA A 148 -5.33 26.37 -32.93
C ALA A 148 -4.77 25.08 -33.55
N ALA A 149 -4.76 24.97 -34.88
CA ALA A 149 -4.21 23.84 -35.61
C ALA A 149 -2.70 23.69 -35.35
N LYS A 150 -1.94 24.80 -35.41
CA LYS A 150 -0.50 24.80 -35.06
C LYS A 150 -0.25 24.37 -33.62
N LEU A 151 -1.05 24.85 -32.68
CA LEU A 151 -0.96 24.44 -31.26
C LEU A 151 -1.34 22.97 -31.06
N LYS A 152 -2.32 22.46 -31.81
CA LYS A 152 -2.72 21.05 -31.81
C LYS A 152 -1.59 20.15 -32.33
N GLU A 153 -0.95 20.51 -33.43
CA GLU A 153 0.18 19.76 -33.99
C GLU A 153 1.36 19.71 -32.99
N LYS A 154 1.70 20.84 -32.37
CA LYS A 154 2.72 20.88 -31.31
C LYS A 154 2.35 19.97 -30.13
N TYR A 155 1.10 20.02 -29.69
CA TYR A 155 0.62 19.16 -28.60
C TYR A 155 0.68 17.66 -28.94
N GLU A 156 0.39 17.28 -30.18
CA GLU A 156 0.47 15.90 -30.64
C GLU A 156 1.91 15.39 -30.62
N LYS A 157 2.88 16.22 -31.02
CA LYS A 157 4.32 15.92 -30.88
C LYS A 157 4.73 15.79 -29.41
N ASP A 158 4.32 16.75 -28.57
CA ASP A 158 4.66 16.77 -27.14
C ASP A 158 4.05 15.56 -26.39
N ILE A 159 2.80 15.20 -26.68
CA ILE A 159 2.14 14.07 -26.02
C ILE A 159 2.73 12.74 -26.50
N ALA A 160 3.15 12.64 -27.76
CA ALA A 160 3.87 11.47 -28.27
C ALA A 160 5.22 11.30 -27.55
N ALA A 161 6.01 12.37 -27.46
CA ALA A 161 7.27 12.37 -26.72
C ALA A 161 7.08 12.06 -25.23
N TYR A 162 6.05 12.65 -24.61
CA TYR A 162 5.69 12.38 -23.22
C TYR A 162 5.29 10.92 -22.99
N ARG A 163 4.46 10.34 -23.87
CA ARG A 163 4.07 8.93 -23.82
C ARG A 163 5.28 8.02 -23.99
N ALA A 164 6.19 8.32 -24.92
CA ALA A 164 7.43 7.58 -25.12
C ALA A 164 8.32 7.62 -23.87
N LYS A 165 8.56 8.81 -23.30
CA LYS A 165 9.32 8.99 -22.05
C LYS A 165 8.65 8.27 -20.88
N GLY A 166 7.33 8.33 -20.78
CA GLY A 166 6.53 7.62 -19.78
C GLY A 166 6.65 6.10 -19.90
N MET A 167 6.62 5.56 -21.13
CA MET A 167 6.84 4.15 -21.41
C MET A 167 8.27 3.72 -21.04
N GLN A 168 9.28 4.51 -21.38
CA GLN A 168 10.67 4.24 -21.02
C GLN A 168 10.88 4.25 -19.50
N ARG A 169 10.28 5.21 -18.79
CA ARG A 169 10.30 5.25 -17.32
C ARG A 169 9.63 4.01 -16.72
N LYS A 170 8.47 3.59 -17.23
CA LYS A 170 7.78 2.36 -16.79
C LYS A 170 8.62 1.10 -17.06
N ARG A 171 9.30 1.01 -18.20
CA ARG A 171 10.24 -0.08 -18.54
C ARG A 171 11.44 -0.08 -17.59
N GLY A 172 12.06 1.07 -17.33
CA GLY A 172 13.15 1.24 -16.37
C GLY A 172 12.76 0.82 -14.96
N TRP A 173 11.59 1.28 -14.47
CA TRP A 173 11.04 0.87 -13.18
C TRP A 173 10.79 -0.64 -13.11
N SER A 174 10.26 -1.23 -14.19
CA SER A 174 10.04 -2.68 -14.28
C SER A 174 11.35 -3.46 -14.22
N ARG A 175 12.40 -2.99 -14.92
CA ARG A 175 13.75 -3.57 -14.89
C ARG A 175 14.36 -3.46 -13.49
N LEU A 176 14.30 -2.29 -12.86
CA LEU A 176 14.79 -2.04 -11.50
C LEU A 176 14.06 -2.93 -10.47
N ARG A 177 12.73 -3.04 -10.58
CA ARG A 177 11.92 -3.91 -9.71
C ARG A 177 12.32 -5.38 -9.85
N ARG A 178 12.54 -5.87 -11.08
CA ARG A 178 13.03 -7.23 -11.33
C ARG A 178 14.44 -7.44 -10.76
N ALA A 179 15.35 -6.48 -10.94
CA ALA A 179 16.71 -6.52 -10.40
C ALA A 179 16.71 -6.56 -8.86
N ARG A 180 15.91 -5.70 -8.21
CA ARG A 180 15.72 -5.69 -6.75
C ARG A 180 15.16 -7.02 -6.24
N LYS A 181 14.15 -7.59 -6.93
CA LYS A 181 13.59 -8.91 -6.59
C LYS A 181 14.64 -10.03 -6.75
N ARG A 182 15.49 -9.97 -7.78
CA ARG A 182 16.60 -10.94 -7.99
C ARG A 182 17.66 -10.81 -6.90
N ARG A 183 18.09 -9.59 -6.54
CA ARG A 183 19.01 -9.35 -5.40
C ARG A 183 18.42 -9.90 -4.10
N LYS A 184 17.17 -9.57 -3.76
CA LYS A 184 16.50 -10.08 -2.56
C LYS A 184 16.42 -11.62 -2.54
N ARG A 185 16.10 -12.26 -3.68
CA ARG A 185 16.11 -13.74 -3.79
C ARG A 185 17.50 -14.33 -3.58
N LYS A 186 18.55 -13.74 -4.17
CA LYS A 186 19.94 -14.18 -4.00
C LYS A 186 20.39 -14.06 -2.53
N THR A 187 20.11 -12.94 -1.86
CA THR A 187 20.46 -12.74 -0.45
C THR A 187 19.71 -13.72 0.45
N THR A 188 18.39 -13.91 0.25
CA THR A 188 17.61 -14.91 0.99
C THR A 188 18.15 -16.33 0.79
N ARG A 189 18.50 -16.73 -0.44
CA ARG A 189 19.11 -18.05 -0.72
C ARG A 189 20.47 -18.22 -0.04
N ARG A 190 21.33 -17.19 -0.08
CA ARG A 190 22.63 -17.19 0.61
C ARG A 190 22.45 -17.36 2.12
N MET A 191 21.56 -16.59 2.75
CA MET A 191 21.26 -16.70 4.18
C MET A 191 20.74 -18.09 4.55
N LYS A 192 19.80 -18.65 3.78
CA LYS A 192 19.30 -20.02 4.00
C LYS A 192 20.43 -21.06 3.93
N ARG A 193 21.33 -20.97 2.95
CA ARG A 193 22.51 -21.85 2.83
C ARG A 193 23.44 -21.72 4.03
N MET A 194 23.75 -20.49 4.48
CA MET A 194 24.58 -20.26 5.67
C MET A 194 23.93 -20.83 6.94
N ARG A 195 22.62 -20.64 7.13
CA ARG A 195 21.87 -21.22 8.25
C ARG A 195 21.92 -22.75 8.23
N LYS A 196 21.77 -23.37 7.05
CA LYS A 196 21.87 -24.84 6.88
C LYS A 196 23.28 -25.34 7.21
N ARG A 197 24.33 -24.65 6.75
CA ARG A 197 25.73 -24.98 7.08
C ARG A 197 26.01 -24.84 8.58
N ARG A 198 25.61 -23.73 9.20
CA ARG A 198 25.71 -23.52 10.67
C ARG A 198 24.99 -24.62 11.45
N LYS A 199 23.76 -24.98 11.07
CA LYS A 199 23.02 -26.09 11.68
C LYS A 199 23.77 -27.43 11.53
N LYS A 200 24.29 -27.75 10.33
CA LYS A 200 25.04 -28.99 10.08
C LYS A 200 26.34 -29.05 10.91
N MET A 201 27.06 -27.94 11.03
CA MET A 201 28.26 -27.85 11.89
C MET A 201 27.91 -28.05 13.37
N LYS A 202 26.86 -27.38 13.88
CA LYS A 202 26.38 -27.58 15.26
C LYS A 202 25.99 -29.04 15.53
N MET A 203 25.32 -29.71 14.59
CA MET A 203 24.99 -31.14 14.74
C MET A 203 26.25 -32.03 14.74
N LYS A 204 27.23 -31.76 13.86
CA LYS A 204 28.50 -32.49 13.84
C LYS A 204 29.27 -32.31 15.16
N MET A 205 29.36 -31.07 15.67
CA MET A 205 29.99 -30.79 16.97
C MET A 205 29.26 -31.48 18.11
N LYS A 206 27.91 -31.43 18.15
CA LYS A 206 27.11 -32.13 19.16
C LYS A 206 27.33 -33.65 19.10
N LYS A 207 27.39 -34.24 17.90
CA LYS A 207 27.70 -35.67 17.71
C LYS A 207 29.12 -36.03 18.16
N LYS A 208 30.12 -35.20 17.84
CA LYS A 208 31.51 -35.38 18.29
C LYS A 208 31.62 -35.28 19.81
N MET A 209 30.99 -34.28 20.41
CA MET A 209 30.93 -34.10 21.87
C MET A 209 30.24 -35.28 22.56
N MET A 210 29.13 -35.78 22.01
CA MET A 210 28.46 -36.99 22.52
C MET A 210 29.35 -38.24 22.41
N MET A 211 30.10 -38.42 21.32
CA MET A 211 31.06 -39.53 21.19
C MET A 211 32.22 -39.41 22.18
N MET A 212 32.80 -38.21 22.32
CA MET A 212 33.88 -37.96 23.29
C MET A 212 33.37 -38.18 24.72
N ASN A 213 32.17 -37.71 25.06
CA ASN A 213 31.59 -37.94 26.39
C ASN A 213 31.31 -39.44 26.63
N LYS A 214 30.85 -40.19 25.61
CA LYS A 214 30.73 -41.65 25.70
C LYS A 214 32.08 -42.34 25.90
N LEU A 215 33.14 -41.89 25.23
CA LEU A 215 34.49 -42.43 25.40
C LEU A 215 35.07 -42.11 26.78
N VAL A 216 34.88 -40.89 27.28
CA VAL A 216 35.28 -40.48 28.64
C VAL A 216 34.54 -41.32 29.69
N LEU A 217 33.22 -41.50 29.54
CA LEU A 217 32.43 -42.37 30.44
C LEU A 217 32.88 -43.83 30.37
N ALA A 218 33.21 -44.36 29.17
CA ALA A 218 33.73 -45.72 29.02
C ALA A 218 35.13 -45.90 29.63
N GLN A 219 36.02 -44.90 29.49
CA GLN A 219 37.32 -44.88 30.16
C GLN A 219 37.16 -44.82 31.68
N PHE A 220 36.25 -43.99 32.19
CA PHE A 220 35.96 -43.91 33.62
C PHE A 220 35.41 -45.24 34.16
N PHE A 221 34.49 -45.87 33.42
CA PHE A 221 33.94 -47.19 33.76
C PHE A 221 35.02 -48.29 33.74
N PHE A 222 35.92 -48.28 32.75
CA PHE A 222 37.02 -49.24 32.65
C PHE A 222 38.06 -49.06 33.78
N LEU A 223 38.38 -47.81 34.17
CA LEU A 223 39.23 -47.54 35.33
C LEU A 223 38.58 -48.00 36.64
N SER A 224 37.27 -47.76 36.84
CA SER A 224 36.56 -48.22 38.04
C SER A 224 36.56 -49.75 38.17
N ILE A 225 36.46 -50.50 37.07
CA ILE A 225 36.53 -51.98 37.10
C ILE A 225 37.92 -52.48 37.44
N LYS A 226 39.00 -51.85 36.93
CA LYS A 226 40.38 -52.28 37.20
C LYS A 226 40.76 -52.17 38.69
N HIS A 227 40.12 -51.28 39.45
CA HIS A 227 40.30 -51.19 40.90
C HIS A 227 39.44 -52.20 41.68
N LEU A 228 38.50 -52.89 41.03
CA LEU A 228 37.52 -53.76 41.69
C LEU A 228 37.82 -55.27 41.55
N THR A 229 38.94 -55.65 40.92
CA THR A 229 39.39 -57.05 40.91
C THR A 229 40.47 -57.26 41.97
N PRO A 230 40.11 -57.65 43.21
CA PRO A 230 41.08 -58.09 44.19
C PRO A 230 41.75 -59.38 43.68
N LEU A 231 43.08 -59.37 43.71
CA LEU A 231 43.92 -60.54 43.56
C LEU A 231 43.46 -61.59 44.58
N TYR A 232 42.70 -62.58 44.14
CA TYR A 232 42.54 -63.84 44.88
C TYR A 232 43.85 -64.61 44.75
N THR A 233 44.87 -64.16 45.47
CA THR A 233 46.05 -64.96 45.77
C THR A 233 45.66 -65.92 46.88
N THR A 234 45.45 -67.17 46.43
CA THR A 234 45.72 -68.43 47.11
C THR A 234 46.42 -68.32 48.47
N HIS A 235 45.75 -68.75 49.54
CA HIS A 235 46.44 -69.42 50.63
C HIS A 235 45.71 -70.72 50.94
N SER A 236 46.35 -71.80 50.48
CA SER A 236 46.17 -73.16 50.93
C SER A 236 46.32 -73.25 52.45
N PHE A 237 45.41 -73.98 53.10
CA PHE A 237 45.74 -75.12 53.95
C PHE A 237 44.47 -75.97 54.16
#